data_AF-A0AAV5YPJ5-F1
#
_entry.id   AF-A0AAV5YPJ5-F1
#
_cell.length_a   1.000
_cell.length_b   1.000
_cell.length_c   1.000
_cell.angle_alpha   90.00
_cell.angle_beta   90.00
_cell.angle_gamma   90.00
#
_symmetry.space_group_name_H-M   'P 1'
#
loop_
_entity.id
_entity.type
_entity.pdbx_description
1 polymer ?
#
loop_
_entity_poly.entity_id
_entity_poly.type
_entity_poly.pdbx_seq_one_letter_code
_entity_poly.pdbx_strand_id
1 'polypeptide(L)' 'VTEDHVAESIVCGPDPERHRAAIAKYADAGYDHICIHQVGPDQAGFMRFYEREILPKLGARAAA' A
#
# COMPACT_ATOMS: atom_id res chain seq x y z
N VAL A 1 -6.98 -8.54 -18.90
CA VAL A 1 -6.51 -8.74 -17.52
C VAL A 1 -6.57 -10.24 -17.26
N THR A 2 -5.43 -10.90 -17.04
CA THR A 2 -5.36 -12.34 -16.69
C THR A 2 -5.26 -12.48 -15.17
N GLU A 3 -5.56 -13.67 -14.63
CA GLU A 3 -5.43 -13.94 -13.19
C GLU A 3 -4.01 -13.68 -12.68
N ASP A 4 -2.99 -13.99 -13.47
CA ASP A 4 -1.58 -13.71 -13.16
C ASP A 4 -1.28 -12.21 -13.03
N HIS A 5 -1.87 -11.37 -13.89
CA HIS A 5 -1.75 -9.91 -13.79
C HIS A 5 -2.38 -9.35 -12.51
N VAL A 6 -3.39 -10.03 -11.97
CA VAL A 6 -4.04 -9.66 -10.70
C VAL A 6 -3.19 -10.13 -9.51
N ALA A 7 -2.63 -11.34 -9.57
CA ALA A 7 -1.76 -11.87 -8.51
C ALA A 7 -0.48 -11.03 -8.32
N GLU A 8 0.11 -10.52 -9.39
CA GLU A 8 1.29 -9.64 -9.32
C GLU A 8 1.00 -8.22 -8.81
N SER A 9 -0.27 -7.79 -8.87
CA SER A 9 -0.69 -6.46 -8.42
C SER A 9 -1.23 -6.43 -6.99
N ILE A 10 -1.49 -7.59 -6.38
CA ILE A 10 -2.01 -7.69 -5.01
C ILE A 10 -0.85 -7.88 -4.02
N VAL A 11 -0.71 -6.94 -3.09
CA VAL A 11 0.17 -7.10 -1.93
C VAL A 11 -0.53 -8.00 -0.90
N CYS A 12 -0.03 -9.22 -0.75
CA CYS A 12 -0.54 -10.19 0.22
C CYS A 12 0.36 -10.29 1.46
N GLY A 13 -0.26 -10.29 2.65
CA GLY A 13 0.40 -10.58 3.92
C GLY A 13 1.04 -9.36 4.61
N PRO A 14 1.57 -9.52 5.83
CA PRO A 14 1.99 -8.41 6.70
C PRO A 14 3.45 -7.99 6.47
N ASP A 15 3.92 -7.94 5.22
CA ASP A 15 5.30 -7.54 4.89
C ASP A 15 5.39 -6.03 4.60
N PRO A 16 5.93 -5.21 5.53
CA PRO A 16 5.95 -3.76 5.35
C PRO A 16 6.69 -3.27 4.11
N GLU A 17 7.75 -3.96 3.68
CA GLU A 17 8.53 -3.54 2.52
C GLU A 17 7.78 -3.80 1.22
N ARG A 18 7.04 -4.91 1.12
CA ARG A 18 6.19 -5.17 -0.06
C ARG A 18 5.09 -4.12 -0.21
N HIS A 19 4.50 -3.68 0.89
CA HIS A 19 3.53 -2.59 0.89
C HIS A 19 4.16 -1.27 0.45
N ARG A 20 5.33 -0.90 0.99
CA ARG A 20 6.05 0.32 0.58
C ARG A 20 6.46 0.30 -0.87
N ALA A 21 7.02 -0.80 -1.36
CA ALA A 21 7.47 -0.93 -2.74
C ALA A 21 6.29 -0.77 -3.73
N ALA A 22 5.13 -1.34 -3.41
CA ALA A 22 3.93 -1.16 -4.22
C ALA A 22 3.48 0.31 -4.24
N ILE A 23 3.45 0.98 -3.08
CA ILE A 23 3.07 2.40 -3.00
C ILE A 23 4.06 3.27 -3.77
N ALA A 24 5.37 3.05 -3.60
CA ALA A 24 6.43 3.78 -4.29
C ALA A 24 6.30 3.64 -5.82
N LYS A 25 6.03 2.42 -6.32
CA LYS A 25 5.79 2.18 -7.76
C LYS A 25 4.72 3.09 -8.34
N TYR A 26 3.61 3.32 -7.62
CA TYR A 26 2.56 4.22 -8.09
C TYR A 26 2.94 5.70 -7.88
N ALA A 27 3.58 6.05 -6.76
CA ALA A 27 4.05 7.41 -6.54
C ALA A 27 5.07 7.86 -7.62
N ASP A 28 6.01 6.99 -7.98
CA ASP A 28 7.03 7.22 -9.01
C ASP A 28 6.42 7.31 -10.41
N ALA A 29 5.28 6.66 -10.64
CA ALA A 29 4.49 6.81 -11.86
C ALA A 29 3.73 8.15 -11.94
N GLY A 30 3.81 9.00 -10.91
CA GLY A 30 3.25 10.36 -10.90
C GLY A 30 1.85 10.47 -10.30
N TYR A 31 1.32 9.40 -9.68
CA TYR A 31 0.06 9.49 -8.94
C TYR A 31 0.26 10.28 -7.65
N ASP A 32 -0.66 11.19 -7.35
CA ASP A 32 -0.67 12.02 -6.14
C ASP A 32 -1.54 11.42 -5.02
N HIS A 33 -2.51 10.58 -5.38
CA HIS A 33 -3.42 9.94 -4.44
C HIS A 33 -3.49 8.42 -4.68
N ILE A 34 -3.06 7.65 -3.66
CA ILE A 34 -3.06 6.17 -3.69
C ILE A 34 -4.06 5.67 -2.66
N CYS A 35 -5.12 5.01 -3.13
CA CYS A 35 -6.11 4.37 -2.26
C CYS A 35 -5.72 2.92 -1.95
N ILE A 36 -5.71 2.52 -0.67
CA ILE A 36 -5.51 1.14 -0.25
C ILE A 36 -6.87 0.52 0.07
N HIS A 37 -7.20 -0.60 -0.58
CA HIS A 37 -8.40 -1.39 -0.28
C HIS A 37 -7.98 -2.71 0.37
N GLN A 38 -8.17 -2.84 1.69
CA GLN A 38 -7.92 -4.09 2.41
C GLN A 38 -9.23 -4.87 2.57
N VAL A 39 -9.25 -6.12 2.11
CA VAL A 39 -10.45 -6.96 1.97
C VAL A 39 -10.70 -7.87 3.19
N GLY A 40 -9.71 -8.02 4.08
CA GLY A 40 -9.76 -8.92 5.23
C GLY A 40 -10.71 -8.45 6.35
N PRO A 41 -11.13 -9.36 7.23
CA PRO A 41 -12.09 -9.05 8.29
C PRO A 41 -11.51 -8.18 9.41
N ASP A 42 -10.20 -8.21 9.65
CA ASP A 42 -9.54 -7.41 10.70
C ASP A 42 -9.11 -6.02 10.18
N GLN A 43 -10.09 -5.14 10.01
CA GLN A 43 -9.86 -3.75 9.58
C GLN A 43 -9.07 -2.94 10.62
N ALA A 44 -9.31 -3.19 11.92
CA ALA A 44 -8.62 -2.47 12.98
C ALA A 44 -7.13 -2.84 13.04
N GLY A 45 -6.80 -4.13 12.84
CA GLY A 45 -5.42 -4.59 12.72
C GLY A 45 -4.71 -4.00 11.51
N PHE A 46 -5.38 -3.92 10.36
CA PHE A 46 -4.86 -3.23 9.18
C PHE A 46 -4.48 -1.77 9.47
N MET A 47 -5.37 -1.01 10.10
CA MET A 47 -5.09 0.41 10.42
C MET A 47 -3.90 0.55 11.36
N ARG A 48 -3.83 -0.26 12.44
CA ARG A 48 -2.69 -0.26 13.37
C ARG A 48 -1.38 -0.62 12.68
N PHE A 49 -1.40 -1.58 11.75
CA PHE A 49 -0.23 -1.97 10.98
C PHE A 49 0.24 -0.83 10.07
N TYR A 50 -0.68 -0.20 9.32
CA TYR A 50 -0.33 0.92 8.45
C TYR A 50 0.21 2.13 9.21
N GLU A 51 -0.42 2.47 10.33
CA GLU A 51 0.02 3.56 11.21
C GLU A 51 1.44 3.35 11.74
N ARG A 52 1.78 2.12 12.15
CA ARG A 52 3.07 1.82 12.78
C ARG A 52 4.17 1.55 11.77
N GLU A 53 3.87 0.75 10.76
CA GLU A 53 4.90 0.14 9.92
C GLU A 53 5.04 0.81 8.56
N ILE A 54 3.99 1.42 8.02
CA ILE A 54 3.94 1.90 6.64
C ILE A 54 4.06 3.42 6.57
N LEU A 55 3.07 4.15 7.09
CA LEU A 55 2.94 5.60 6.92
C LEU A 55 4.16 6.39 7.43
N PRO A 56 4.79 6.09 8.57
CA PRO A 56 5.92 6.86 9.08
C PRO A 56 7.14 6.85 8.14
N LYS A 57 7.25 5.83 7.29
CA LYS A 57 8.38 5.62 6.38
C LYS A 57 8.10 6.10 4.95
N LEU A 58 6.86 6.48 4.62
CA LEU A 58 6.50 6.95 3.27
C LEU A 58 6.85 8.43 3.04
N GLY A 59 7.12 9.20 4.10
CA GLY A 59 7.40 10.63 4.01
C GLY A 59 6.15 11.44 3.62
N ALA A 60 6.02 12.65 4.17
CA ALA A 60 4.99 13.57 3.72
C ALA A 60 5.42 14.19 2.39
N ARG A 61 4.74 13.88 1.29
CA ARG A 61 4.68 14.83 0.18
C ARG A 61 3.62 15.85 0.56
N ALA A 62 4.03 17.07 0.88
CA ALA A 62 3.09 18.15 1.15
C ALA A 62 2.14 18.27 -0.05
N ALA A 63 0.83 18.23 0.21
CA ALA A 63 -0.16 18.63 -0.78
C ALA A 63 0.16 20.07 -1.21
N ALA A 64 0.35 20.27 -2.51
CA ALA A 64 0.53 21.60 -3.11
C ALA A 64 -0.79 22.37 -3.11
#